data_AF-A0A2D4IG76-F1
#
_entry.id   AF-A0A2D4IG76-F1
#
_cell.length_a   1.000
_cell.length_b   1.000
_cell.length_c   1.000
_cell.angle_alpha   90.00
_cell.angle_beta   90.00
_cell.angle_gamma   90.00
#
_symmetry.space_group_name_H-M   'P 1'
#
loop_
_entity.id
_entity.type
_entity.pdbx_description
1 polymer ?
#
loop_
_entity_poly.entity_id
_entity_poly.type
_entity_poly.pdbx_seq_one_letter_code
_entity_poly.pdbx_strand_id
1 'polypeptide(L)'
;MLLDNILPCNFLQQYEPLPLSWNPPHKTERFSFLILSRGSRKSMEPWPRITQPVLCRKRHIHVHLCCADGTLQHAVVTSKKHNRDLYRCVWNSNCGDRLPILTPNIESILEDKSTLEDQINDSQKVNTASCQDQN
;
A
#
# COMPACT_ATOMS: atom_id res chain seq x y z
N MET A 1 17.39 13.58 27.05
CA MET A 1 16.69 14.63 26.29
C MET A 1 16.64 14.17 24.84
N LEU A 2 15.64 13.35 24.51
CA LEU A 2 15.42 12.92 23.14
C LEU A 2 14.83 14.14 22.43
N LEU A 3 15.61 14.78 21.56
CA LEU A 3 15.01 15.50 20.45
C LEU A 3 14.07 14.48 19.81
N ASP A 4 12.77 14.75 19.81
CA ASP A 4 11.83 14.04 18.96
C ASP A 4 12.30 14.28 17.53
N ASN A 5 13.19 13.42 17.06
CA ASN A 5 13.78 13.49 15.74
C ASN A 5 12.62 13.26 14.78
N ILE A 6 12.07 14.36 14.27
CA ILE A 6 10.99 14.36 13.31
C ILE A 6 11.45 13.49 12.14
N LEU A 7 10.84 12.32 12.00
CA LEU A 7 11.18 11.38 10.96
C LEU A 7 10.72 11.99 9.62
N PRO A 8 11.63 12.31 8.69
CA PRO A 8 11.21 12.99 7.48
C PRO A 8 10.42 12.01 6.58
N CYS A 9 9.39 12.53 5.92
CA CYS A 9 8.62 11.79 4.93
C CYS A 9 9.37 11.77 3.58
N ASN A 10 10.53 11.11 3.55
CA ASN A 10 11.34 10.91 2.36
C ASN A 10 11.74 9.44 2.20
N PHE A 11 12.25 9.08 1.03
CA PHE A 11 12.84 7.77 0.78
C PHE A 11 14.04 7.88 -0.15
N LEU A 12 14.88 6.84 -0.19
CA LEU A 12 16.03 6.79 -1.08
C LEU A 12 15.58 6.41 -2.48
N GLN A 13 15.90 7.24 -3.47
CA GLN A 13 15.62 6.99 -4.88
C GLN A 13 16.95 6.85 -5.63
N GLN A 14 17.10 5.76 -6.37
CA GLN A 14 18.19 5.61 -7.33
C GLN A 14 17.86 6.35 -8.63
N TYR A 15 18.85 7.03 -9.20
CA TYR A 15 18.74 7.72 -10.47
C TYR A 15 20.03 7.59 -11.29
N GLU A 16 19.91 7.81 -12.60
CA GLU A 16 21.04 7.93 -13.52
C GLU A 16 21.46 9.41 -13.60
N PRO A 17 22.66 9.77 -13.14
CA PRO A 17 23.13 11.15 -13.21
C PRO A 17 23.49 11.53 -14.65
N LEU A 18 23.70 12.83 -14.89
CA LEU A 18 24.20 13.32 -16.18
C LEU A 18 25.48 12.56 -16.61
N PRO A 19 25.65 12.26 -17.92
CA PRO A 19 26.74 11.43 -18.43
C PRO A 19 28.07 12.18 -18.49
N LEU A 20 28.56 12.60 -17.32
CA LEU A 20 29.85 13.26 -17.13
C LEU A 20 30.87 12.22 -16.70
N SER A 21 32.12 12.32 -17.17
CA SER A 21 33.16 11.29 -16.97
C SER A 21 33.47 10.98 -15.50
N TRP A 22 33.17 11.91 -14.58
CA TRP A 22 33.36 11.74 -13.14
C TRP A 22 32.13 11.19 -12.41
N ASN A 23 30.99 11.00 -13.08
CA ASN A 23 29.79 10.48 -12.45
C ASN A 23 29.77 8.94 -12.49
N PRO A 24 29.44 8.27 -11.38
CA PRO A 24 29.12 6.85 -11.40
C PRO A 24 27.84 6.60 -12.22
N PRO A 25 27.61 5.36 -12.68
CA PRO A 25 26.42 5.01 -13.48
C PRO A 25 25.10 5.24 -12.71
N HIS A 26 25.13 5.13 -11.38
CA HIS A 26 23.97 5.35 -10.53
C HIS A 26 24.35 6.18 -9.30
N LYS A 27 23.41 7.02 -8.87
CA LYS A 27 23.46 7.73 -7.58
C LYS A 27 22.16 7.52 -6.84
N THR A 28 22.20 7.75 -5.54
CA THR A 28 21.02 7.74 -4.66
C THR A 28 20.85 9.10 -4.00
N GLU A 29 19.61 9.54 -3.87
CA GLU A 29 19.25 10.81 -3.22
C GLU A 29 18.02 10.61 -2.34
N ARG A 30 17.87 11.41 -1.29
CA ARG A 30 16.63 11.41 -0.50
C ARG A 30 15.59 12.28 -1.19
N PHE A 31 14.47 11.68 -1.58
CA PHE A 31 13.43 12.36 -2.32
C PHE A 31 12.12 12.41 -1.54
N SER A 32 11.45 13.56 -1.60
CA SER A 32 10.09 13.77 -1.09
C SER A 32 9.27 14.40 -2.20
N PHE A 33 8.03 13.95 -2.39
CA PHE A 33 7.16 14.52 -3.42
C PHE A 33 5.70 14.51 -2.99
N LEU A 34 4.94 15.44 -3.58
CA LEU A 34 3.50 15.56 -3.39
C LEU A 34 2.85 15.63 -4.77
N ILE A 35 1.98 14.68 -5.08
CA ILE A 35 1.18 14.69 -6.32
C ILE A 35 -0.20 15.20 -5.95
N LEU A 36 -0.60 16.32 -6.55
CA LEU A 36 -1.91 16.93 -6.37
C LEU A 36 -2.73 16.78 -7.65
N SER A 37 -4.02 16.51 -7.50
CA SER A 37 -4.99 16.48 -8.60
C SER A 37 -6.23 17.26 -8.21
N ARG A 38 -6.90 17.85 -9.21
CA ARG A 38 -8.17 18.58 -9.03
C ARG A 38 -9.34 17.66 -9.38
N GLY A 39 -10.35 17.60 -8.51
CA GLY A 39 -11.56 16.79 -8.72
C GLY A 39 -11.60 15.50 -7.91
N SER A 40 -12.57 14.62 -8.21
CA SER A 40 -12.68 13.32 -7.53
C SER A 40 -11.51 12.42 -7.90
N ARG A 41 -10.85 11.86 -6.90
CA ARG A 41 -9.77 10.89 -7.11
C ARG A 41 -10.40 9.60 -7.62
N LYS A 42 -9.94 9.08 -8.76
CA LYS A 42 -10.11 7.64 -9.05
C LYS A 42 -9.47 6.87 -7.89
N SER A 43 -10.13 5.81 -7.42
CA SER A 43 -9.64 4.93 -6.35
C SER A 43 -8.23 4.46 -6.69
N MET A 44 -7.21 5.17 -6.22
CA MET A 44 -5.84 4.73 -6.27
C MET A 44 -5.65 3.84 -5.06
N GLU A 45 -5.11 2.65 -5.27
CA GLU A 45 -4.71 1.72 -4.19
C GLU A 45 -4.00 2.52 -3.09
N PRO A 46 -4.58 2.63 -1.88
CA PRO A 46 -4.11 3.54 -0.83
C PRO A 46 -2.87 2.97 -0.10
N TRP A 47 -2.04 2.23 -0.82
CA TRP A 47 -0.91 1.49 -0.26
C TRP A 47 0.12 2.45 0.32
N PRO A 48 0.38 2.37 1.65
CA PRO A 48 1.38 3.21 2.28
C PRO A 48 2.77 2.93 1.73
N ARG A 49 3.58 3.98 1.67
CA ARG A 49 4.98 3.90 1.21
C ARG A 49 5.92 3.78 2.40
N ILE A 50 6.90 2.89 2.31
CA ILE A 50 7.97 2.76 3.31
C ILE A 50 8.90 3.99 3.22
N THR A 51 9.11 4.70 4.32
CA THR A 51 9.96 5.91 4.37
C THR A 51 11.31 5.69 5.06
N GLN A 52 11.52 4.55 5.71
CA GLN A 52 12.77 4.20 6.39
C GLN A 52 13.21 2.78 6.08
N PRO A 53 14.49 2.44 6.30
CA PRO A 53 14.93 1.06 6.22
C PRO A 53 14.07 0.12 7.05
N VAL A 54 13.67 -1.00 6.46
CA VAL A 54 12.86 -2.02 7.12
C VAL A 54 13.67 -2.70 8.22
N LEU A 55 13.16 -2.71 9.45
CA LEU A 55 13.86 -3.29 10.59
C LEU A 55 13.36 -4.71 10.88
N CYS A 56 14.02 -5.70 10.27
CA CYS A 56 13.68 -7.10 10.42
C CYS A 56 14.19 -7.68 11.76
N ARG A 57 13.29 -8.23 12.58
CA ARG A 57 13.60 -9.00 13.79
C ARG A 57 13.06 -10.42 13.65
N LYS A 58 13.51 -11.36 14.48
CA LYS A 58 13.18 -12.80 14.34
C LYS A 58 11.68 -13.14 14.20
N ARG A 59 10.77 -12.36 14.78
CA ARG A 59 9.31 -12.64 14.81
C ARG A 59 8.43 -11.48 14.37
N HIS A 60 9.01 -10.31 14.14
CA HIS A 60 8.29 -9.10 13.81
C HIS A 60 9.18 -8.18 13.00
N ILE A 61 8.56 -7.33 12.20
CA ILE A 61 9.22 -6.37 11.35
C ILE A 61 8.67 -5.01 11.70
N HIS A 62 9.54 -4.03 11.94
CA HIS A 62 9.11 -2.65 12.10
C HIS A 62 9.25 -1.91 10.78
N VAL A 63 8.20 -1.19 10.41
CA VAL A 63 8.17 -0.32 9.23
C VAL A 63 7.63 1.06 9.59
N HIS A 64 8.17 2.08 8.93
CA HIS A 64 7.64 3.45 8.96
C HIS A 64 7.01 3.75 7.61
N LEU A 65 5.78 4.23 7.65
CA LEU A 65 4.86 4.30 6.53
C LEU A 65 4.36 5.73 6.32
N CYS A 66 4.38 6.20 5.09
CA CYS A 66 3.64 7.37 4.63
C CYS A 66 2.31 6.90 4.04
N CYS A 67 1.22 7.22 4.71
CA CYS A 67 -0.13 6.81 4.36
C CYS A 67 -0.79 7.76 3.34
N ALA A 68 -1.88 7.31 2.72
CA ALA A 68 -2.59 8.09 1.68
C ALA A 68 -3.21 9.40 2.20
N ASP A 69 -3.44 9.50 3.51
CA ASP A 69 -3.88 10.70 4.23
C ASP A 69 -2.73 11.68 4.56
N GLY A 70 -1.49 11.31 4.22
CA GLY A 70 -0.29 12.10 4.53
C GLY A 70 0.26 11.87 5.93
N THR A 71 -0.30 10.95 6.71
CA THR A 71 0.21 10.62 8.05
C THR A 71 1.44 9.73 7.97
N LEU A 72 2.36 9.93 8.91
CA LEU A 72 3.47 9.02 9.17
C LEU A 72 3.07 8.05 10.27
N GLN A 73 3.12 6.75 9.97
CA GLN A 73 2.73 5.69 10.90
C GLN A 73 3.87 4.71 11.11
N HIS A 74 3.97 4.19 12.34
CA HIS A 74 4.81 3.06 12.67
C HIS A 74 3.95 1.81 12.76
N ALA A 75 4.31 0.76 12.01
CA ALA A 75 3.61 -0.51 12.05
C ALA A 75 4.56 -1.65 12.40
N VAL A 76 4.03 -2.63 13.14
CA VAL A 76 4.73 -3.86 13.51
C VAL A 76 4.05 -5.04 12.83
N VAL A 77 4.71 -5.54 11.79
CA VAL A 77 4.19 -6.65 10.98
C VAL A 77 4.66 -7.97 11.57
N THR A 78 3.73 -8.91 11.72
CA THR A 78 4.00 -10.26 12.22
C THR A 78 3.25 -11.27 11.36
N SER A 79 3.87 -12.44 11.15
CA SER A 79 3.26 -13.52 10.35
C SER A 79 1.91 -14.00 10.93
N LYS A 80 1.75 -13.95 12.26
CA LYS A 80 0.51 -14.37 12.93
C LYS A 80 -0.64 -13.39 12.72
N LYS A 81 -0.40 -12.08 12.84
CA LYS A 81 -1.46 -11.06 12.73
C LYS A 81 -1.76 -10.70 11.27
N HIS A 82 -0.75 -10.69 10.41
CA HIS A 82 -0.86 -10.08 9.09
C HIS A 82 -0.70 -11.10 7.96
N ASN A 83 -0.84 -12.39 8.23
CA ASN A 83 -0.54 -13.49 7.30
C ASN A 83 0.96 -13.66 6.94
N ARG A 84 1.30 -14.85 6.45
CA ARG A 84 2.69 -15.24 6.14
C ARG A 84 3.24 -14.52 4.91
N ASP A 85 2.39 -14.22 3.94
CA ASP A 85 2.82 -13.70 2.63
C ASP A 85 3.08 -12.20 2.68
N LEU A 86 2.24 -11.44 3.38
CA LEU A 86 2.50 -10.03 3.69
C LEU A 86 3.72 -9.90 4.59
N TYR A 87 3.88 -10.75 5.60
CA TYR A 87 5.11 -10.78 6.39
C TYR A 87 6.36 -10.99 5.52
N ARG A 88 6.30 -11.95 4.57
CA ARG A 88 7.41 -12.21 3.63
C ARG A 88 7.62 -11.07 2.64
N CYS A 89 6.54 -10.46 2.15
CA CYS A 89 6.58 -9.29 1.28
C CYS A 89 7.33 -8.16 2.00
N VAL A 90 6.86 -7.77 3.19
CA VAL A 90 7.47 -6.70 3.99
C VAL A 90 8.92 -7.00 4.35
N TRP A 91 9.25 -8.25 4.66
CA TRP A 91 10.63 -8.66 4.98
C TRP A 91 11.61 -8.38 3.83
N ASN A 92 11.16 -8.52 2.59
CA ASN A 92 11.97 -8.34 1.39
C ASN A 92 11.80 -6.94 0.77
N SER A 93 11.01 -6.06 1.39
CA SER A 93 10.77 -4.71 0.89
C SER A 93 11.90 -3.75 1.28
N ASN A 94 12.05 -2.72 0.47
CA ASN A 94 13.02 -1.64 0.63
C ASN A 94 12.32 -0.29 0.91
N CYS A 95 13.11 0.67 1.37
CA CYS A 95 12.67 2.06 1.48
C CYS A 95 12.18 2.56 0.11
N GLY A 96 11.00 3.17 0.06
CA GLY A 96 10.35 3.57 -1.18
C GLY A 96 9.29 2.58 -1.69
N ASP A 97 9.26 1.33 -1.24
CA ASP A 97 8.22 0.37 -1.67
C ASP A 97 6.84 0.75 -1.13
N ARG A 98 5.79 0.37 -1.86
CA ARG A 98 4.41 0.46 -1.41
C ARG A 98 3.96 -0.90 -0.91
N LEU A 99 3.31 -0.93 0.24
CA LEU A 99 2.87 -2.17 0.87
C LEU A 99 1.34 -2.29 0.84
N PRO A 100 0.79 -3.49 0.60
CA PRO A 100 -0.63 -3.76 0.77
C PRO A 100 -0.96 -3.94 2.26
N ILE A 101 -0.41 -3.09 3.12
CA ILE A 101 -0.78 -3.04 4.54
C ILE A 101 -1.99 -2.14 4.63
N LEU A 102 -3.10 -2.76 4.99
CA LEU A 102 -4.29 -2.06 5.44
C LEU A 102 -3.94 -1.43 6.78
N THR A 103 -3.98 -0.10 6.86
CA THR A 103 -3.96 0.55 8.16
C THR A 103 -5.11 -0.02 8.98
N PRO A 104 -4.98 -0.16 10.31
CA PRO A 104 -6.04 -0.72 11.16
C PRO A 104 -7.38 0.03 11.07
N ASN A 105 -7.39 1.23 10.48
CA ASN A 105 -8.61 1.99 10.20
C ASN A 105 -9.37 1.50 8.93
N ILE A 106 -8.72 0.72 8.05
CA ILE A 106 -9.30 0.19 6.81
C ILE A 106 -9.89 -1.22 7.01
N GLU A 107 -9.56 -1.93 8.09
CA GLU A 107 -10.27 -3.18 8.46
C GLU A 107 -11.79 -2.92 8.56
N SER A 108 -12.20 -1.74 9.05
CA SER A 108 -13.61 -1.31 9.06
C SER A 108 -14.21 -1.02 7.68
N ILE A 109 -13.39 -0.63 6.68
CA ILE A 109 -13.86 -0.27 5.34
C ILE A 109 -13.97 -1.50 4.43
N LEU A 110 -13.18 -2.54 4.67
CA LEU A 110 -13.23 -3.79 3.90
C LEU A 110 -14.33 -4.73 4.37
N GLU A 111 -14.73 -4.67 5.64
CA GLU A 111 -15.94 -5.33 6.13
C GLU A 111 -17.20 -4.74 5.45
N ASP A 112 -17.20 -3.44 5.13
CA ASP A 112 -18.31 -2.77 4.44
C ASP A 112 -18.36 -3.02 2.92
N LYS A 113 -17.33 -3.64 2.32
CA LYS A 113 -17.30 -3.93 0.87
C LYS A 113 -17.71 -5.35 0.51
N SER A 114 -17.63 -6.29 1.43
CA SER A 114 -18.16 -7.65 1.21
C SER A 114 -19.69 -7.69 1.17
N THR A 115 -20.38 -6.72 1.79
CA THR A 115 -21.85 -6.71 1.87
C THR A 115 -22.56 -6.15 0.62
N LEU A 116 -21.84 -5.50 -0.31
CA LEU A 116 -22.43 -4.92 -1.53
C LEU A 116 -22.28 -5.79 -2.78
N GLU A 117 -21.32 -6.72 -2.83
CA GLU A 117 -21.15 -7.62 -3.98
C GLU A 117 -22.17 -8.78 -3.97
N ASP A 118 -22.65 -9.17 -2.79
CA ASP A 118 -23.67 -10.23 -2.65
C ASP A 118 -25.08 -9.78 -3.09
N GLN A 119 -25.37 -8.47 -3.11
CA GLN A 119 -26.70 -7.97 -3.52
C GLN A 119 -26.87 -7.78 -5.03
N ILE A 120 -25.79 -7.80 -5.80
CA ILE A 120 -25.88 -7.66 -7.27
C ILE A 120 -26.23 -9.01 -7.92
N ASN A 121 -25.91 -10.13 -7.28
CA ASN A 121 -26.09 -11.45 -7.88
C ASN A 121 -27.45 -12.12 -7.60
N ASP A 122 -28.25 -11.57 -6.69
CA ASP A 122 -29.58 -12.12 -6.33
C ASP A 122 -30.74 -11.53 -7.16
N SER A 123 -30.51 -10.46 -7.93
CA SER A 123 -31.55 -9.81 -8.75
C SER A 123 -31.66 -10.34 -10.18
N GLN A 124 -30.90 -11.38 -10.58
CA GLN A 124 -30.98 -11.97 -11.93
C GLN A 124 -31.59 -13.37 -11.99
N LYS A 125 -32.20 -13.86 -10.90
CA LYS A 125 -32.76 -15.23 -10.86
C LYS A 125 -34.27 -15.31 -10.60
N VAL A 126 -35.10 -14.44 -11.17
CA VAL A 126 -36.56 -14.68 -11.24
C VAL A 126 -37.15 -14.07 -12.52
N ASN A 127 -37.76 -14.93 -13.36
CA ASN A 127 -38.62 -14.69 -14.55
C ASN A 127 -37.94 -14.83 -15.94
N THR A 128 -38.32 -15.74 -16.86
CA THR A 128 -39.33 -16.81 -16.87
C THR A 128 -39.08 -17.74 -18.08
N ALA A 129 -39.25 -19.04 -17.83
CA ALA A 129 -39.72 -20.16 -18.67
C ALA A 129 -39.51 -20.22 -20.21
N SER A 130 -39.06 -21.41 -20.61
CA SER A 130 -39.31 -22.13 -21.86
C SER A 130 -40.80 -22.19 -22.26
N CYS A 131 -41.07 -22.06 -23.56
CA CYS A 131 -42.16 -22.75 -24.25
C CYS A 131 -41.66 -23.26 -25.61
N GLN A 132 -41.50 -24.59 -25.72
CA GLN A 132 -41.59 -25.30 -27.00
C GLN A 132 -43.08 -25.57 -27.28
N ASP A 133 -43.56 -25.31 -28.50
CA ASP A 133 -44.02 -26.35 -29.46
C ASP A 133 -44.96 -25.83 -30.57
N GLN A 134 -44.76 -26.43 -31.75
CA GLN A 134 -45.69 -26.70 -32.87
C GLN A 134 -46.14 -25.57 -33.81
N ASN A 135 -45.58 -25.58 -35.04
CA ASN A 135 -46.28 -26.11 -36.22
C ASN A 135 -45.30 -26.48 -37.34
#